data_AF-A0AAQ4F7A9-F1
#
_entry.id   AF-A0AAQ4F7A9-F1
#
_cell.length_a   1.000
_cell.length_b   1.000
_cell.length_c   1.000
_cell.angle_alpha   90.00
_cell.angle_beta   90.00
_cell.angle_gamma   90.00
#
_symmetry.space_group_name_H-M   'P 1'
#
loop_
_entity.id
_entity.type
_entity.pdbx_description
1 polymer ?
#
loop_
_entity_poly.entity_id
_entity_poly.type
_entity_poly.pdbx_seq_one_letter_code
_entity_poly.pdbx_strand_id
1 'polypeptide(L)'
;MMPFKPGHSNLRQFSVYVSCQNLCSSCAQFGEFCWCYLRLKMQRGMLIVALLIVGFGLCATKQPREKQKSSKTYTRTLEMIRKDEDLRLLMFSPQIARRIPSCLISKYIKRKNKGARRTLEINKLETGTKFSQLETTIRIYVNKSTPASLQVKFEGVSLPASWMEPQYLKYVKRKQCIILGSSHDKGRRPPCVLWGYNHTIKCQKRFVEKCGTGAVVDLTKCTNTKEEKEAPPFSAEKLNSTQLYMRALNMMRTKDTLRLLMFSPKMAKKIPSCLISKFLKRTKEGARRTLKINKIEKGDRKLSQLRTQVRINVTNSSHPTLQLTFEGVSLPASWTDPQYVKYAKPQQCIILGTSPKEGRRSSCVLWGYNNTIYCQKTFVEKCGAGTVVDLTKCTNTGEEGKQRINGRYFHPTDNL
;
A
#
# COMPACT_ATOMS: atom_id res chain seq x y z
N MET A 1 29.99 46.09 28.12
CA MET A 1 30.60 45.32 29.22
C MET A 1 29.48 44.59 29.95
N MET A 2 29.61 43.27 30.11
CA MET A 2 28.71 42.42 30.91
C MET A 2 28.86 42.73 32.43
N PRO A 3 28.00 42.19 33.31
CA PRO A 3 28.30 40.85 33.83
C PRO A 3 27.09 39.89 33.98
N PHE A 4 27.47 38.62 34.00
CA PHE A 4 26.76 37.38 34.28
C PHE A 4 26.07 37.33 35.66
N LYS A 5 25.01 36.50 35.77
CA LYS A 5 24.98 35.33 36.68
C LYS A 5 23.87 34.30 36.32
N PRO A 6 24.03 33.01 36.71
CA PRO A 6 23.34 31.85 36.13
C PRO A 6 22.25 31.26 37.05
N GLY A 7 21.37 30.42 36.47
CA GLY A 7 20.40 29.61 37.19
C GLY A 7 20.36 28.16 36.70
N HIS A 8 20.88 27.25 37.54
CA HIS A 8 20.78 25.80 37.43
C HIS A 8 19.35 25.31 37.76
N SER A 9 18.87 24.27 37.09
CA SER A 9 17.97 23.30 37.73
C SER A 9 18.10 21.91 37.11
N ASN A 10 18.48 20.97 37.96
CA ASN A 10 18.52 19.53 37.76
C ASN A 10 17.12 18.94 37.56
N LEU A 11 16.97 17.93 36.70
CA LEU A 11 15.88 16.96 36.83
C LEU A 11 16.32 15.54 36.44
N ARG A 12 16.59 14.82 37.54
CA ARG A 12 16.61 13.38 37.85
C ARG A 12 16.23 12.39 36.73
N GLN A 13 17.15 11.45 36.53
CA GLN A 13 16.90 10.09 36.06
C GLN A 13 15.98 9.33 37.03
N PHE A 14 14.97 8.63 36.50
CA PHE A 14 14.36 7.49 37.18
C PHE A 14 14.55 6.26 36.31
N SER A 15 15.34 5.33 36.85
CA SER A 15 15.44 3.94 36.42
C SER A 15 14.38 3.15 37.19
N VAL A 16 13.55 2.37 36.49
CA VAL A 16 12.72 1.34 37.11
C VAL A 16 12.96 0.03 36.35
N TYR A 17 13.79 -0.81 36.95
CA TYR A 17 13.87 -2.23 36.69
C TYR A 17 12.62 -2.90 37.30
N VAL A 18 11.87 -3.65 36.50
CA VAL A 18 10.89 -4.63 37.02
C VAL A 18 11.42 -6.02 36.73
N SER A 19 11.91 -6.67 37.79
CA SER A 19 12.22 -8.09 37.82
C SER A 19 10.94 -8.86 38.12
N CYS A 20 10.63 -9.87 37.31
CA CYS A 20 9.55 -10.83 37.55
C CYS A 20 10.19 -12.19 37.82
N GLN A 21 10.26 -12.57 39.09
CA GLN A 21 10.52 -13.94 39.52
C GLN A 21 9.64 -14.31 40.71
N ASN A 22 9.11 -15.51 40.62
CA ASN A 22 8.66 -16.42 41.68
C ASN A 22 7.26 -16.27 42.26
N LEU A 23 6.37 -17.20 41.85
CA LEU A 23 5.43 -17.91 42.73
C LEU A 23 4.92 -19.16 41.99
N CYS A 24 5.67 -20.26 42.13
CA CYS A 24 5.15 -21.62 41.93
C CYS A 24 6.01 -22.56 42.78
N SER A 25 5.50 -22.92 43.95
CA SER A 25 5.95 -24.07 44.73
C SER A 25 4.78 -24.55 45.58
N SER A 26 4.71 -25.88 45.70
CA SER A 26 3.98 -26.66 46.71
C SER A 26 2.55 -27.11 46.37
N CYS A 27 2.46 -28.29 45.74
CA CYS A 27 1.59 -29.37 46.21
C CYS A 27 2.19 -30.71 45.77
N ALA A 28 2.76 -31.42 46.74
CA ALA A 28 3.20 -32.80 46.63
C ALA A 28 2.28 -33.67 47.48
N GLN A 29 2.18 -34.94 47.09
CA GLN A 29 1.83 -36.11 47.90
C GLN A 29 0.38 -36.27 48.36
N PHE A 30 -0.34 -37.19 47.72
CA PHE A 30 -1.09 -38.24 48.43
C PHE A 30 -1.17 -39.49 47.54
N GLY A 31 -0.75 -40.63 48.10
CA GLY A 31 -0.87 -41.96 47.52
C GLY A 31 -1.75 -42.85 48.40
N GLU A 32 -2.24 -43.93 47.77
CA GLU A 32 -3.00 -45.08 48.30
C GLU A 32 -4.49 -44.82 48.68
N PHE A 33 -5.50 -45.68 48.46
CA PHE A 33 -5.60 -47.16 48.33
C PHE A 33 -6.80 -47.62 47.44
N CYS A 34 -6.61 -48.77 46.77
CA CYS A 34 -7.51 -49.87 46.34
C CYS A 34 -8.85 -49.71 45.54
N TRP A 35 -8.81 -50.35 44.36
CA TRP A 35 -9.78 -51.23 43.65
C TRP A 35 -11.07 -51.73 44.34
N CYS A 36 -12.19 -51.75 43.58
CA CYS A 36 -12.83 -53.01 43.12
C CYS A 36 -14.00 -52.83 42.10
N TYR A 37 -13.92 -53.65 41.03
CA TYR A 37 -14.97 -54.35 40.26
C TYR A 37 -16.23 -53.61 39.74
N LEU A 38 -16.43 -53.45 38.42
CA LEU A 38 -16.88 -54.42 37.39
C LEU A 38 -18.41 -54.47 37.21
N ARG A 39 -18.95 -53.82 36.15
CA ARG A 39 -19.91 -54.42 35.20
C ARG A 39 -20.39 -53.45 34.10
N LEU A 40 -20.04 -53.82 32.87
CA LEU A 40 -20.96 -53.99 31.72
C LEU A 40 -21.94 -52.85 31.36
N LYS A 41 -21.64 -52.13 30.27
CA LYS A 41 -22.48 -52.14 29.04
C LYS A 41 -21.82 -51.41 27.86
N MET A 42 -21.10 -52.21 27.07
CA MET A 42 -21.26 -52.34 25.62
C MET A 42 -22.07 -51.25 24.89
N GLN A 43 -21.40 -50.38 24.14
CA GLN A 43 -21.92 -49.91 22.84
C GLN A 43 -20.80 -49.43 21.90
N ARG A 44 -20.40 -50.34 21.01
CA ARG A 44 -20.08 -50.15 19.59
C ARG A 44 -19.39 -48.83 19.19
N GLY A 45 -18.09 -48.92 18.86
CA GLY A 45 -17.49 -47.96 17.93
C GLY A 45 -16.00 -47.64 18.04
N MET A 46 -15.20 -48.33 18.85
CA MET A 46 -13.73 -48.16 18.86
C MET A 46 -13.01 -49.41 18.35
N LEU A 47 -13.20 -49.72 17.07
CA LEU A 47 -12.42 -50.72 16.34
C LEU A 47 -11.91 -50.18 15.00
N ILE A 48 -11.67 -48.86 14.93
CA ILE A 48 -11.10 -48.16 13.76
C ILE A 48 -9.75 -47.48 14.07
N VAL A 49 -9.25 -47.58 15.31
CA VAL A 49 -7.99 -46.90 15.69
C VAL A 49 -6.75 -47.80 15.50
N ALA A 50 -6.91 -49.13 15.47
CA ALA A 50 -5.79 -50.06 15.33
C ALA A 50 -5.37 -50.37 13.87
N LEU A 51 -6.20 -50.04 12.87
CA LEU A 51 -5.86 -50.24 11.44
C LEU A 51 -5.16 -49.04 10.77
N LEU A 52 -5.02 -47.91 11.46
CA LEU A 52 -4.37 -46.72 10.90
C LEU A 52 -2.84 -46.67 11.12
N ILE A 53 -2.27 -47.60 11.89
CA ILE A 53 -0.83 -47.57 12.24
C ILE A 53 0.04 -48.47 11.32
N VAL A 54 -0.56 -49.33 10.49
CA VAL A 54 0.19 -50.24 9.58
C VAL A 54 0.08 -49.84 8.10
N GLY A 55 -0.67 -48.78 7.79
CA GLY A 55 -0.91 -48.28 6.42
C GLY A 55 -0.02 -47.11 5.98
N PHE A 56 1.00 -46.69 6.74
CA PHE A 56 2.02 -45.75 6.27
C PHE A 56 3.13 -46.49 5.53
N GLY A 57 2.73 -47.28 4.54
CA GLY A 57 3.62 -47.77 3.49
C GLY A 57 4.18 -46.57 2.73
N LEU A 58 5.42 -46.21 3.03
CA LEU A 58 6.46 -45.81 2.07
C LEU A 58 6.00 -45.02 0.83
N CYS A 59 5.20 -43.97 1.00
CA CYS A 59 5.24 -42.85 0.07
C CYS A 59 6.45 -42.00 0.43
N ALA A 60 7.63 -42.50 0.02
CA ALA A 60 8.76 -41.67 -0.29
C ALA A 60 8.36 -40.78 -1.47
N THR A 61 7.50 -39.78 -1.23
CA THR A 61 7.35 -38.65 -2.13
C THR A 61 8.73 -38.02 -2.18
N LYS A 62 9.47 -38.34 -3.25
CA LYS A 62 10.63 -37.56 -3.71
C LYS A 62 10.18 -36.12 -3.68
N GLN A 63 10.53 -35.42 -2.61
CA GLN A 63 10.29 -34.00 -2.45
C GLN A 63 10.87 -33.37 -3.71
N PRO A 64 10.07 -32.71 -4.57
CA PRO A 64 10.57 -32.20 -5.83
C PRO A 64 11.70 -31.25 -5.49
N ARG A 65 12.93 -31.66 -5.82
CA ARG A 65 14.14 -30.88 -5.55
C ARG A 65 13.87 -29.46 -6.02
N GLU A 66 13.85 -28.51 -5.09
CA GLU A 66 13.44 -27.11 -5.29
C GLU A 66 14.36 -26.31 -6.25
N LYS A 67 15.21 -27.01 -7.02
CA LYS A 67 16.13 -26.48 -8.03
C LYS A 67 15.40 -25.82 -9.22
N GLN A 68 14.14 -26.16 -9.49
CA GLN A 68 13.41 -25.63 -10.66
C GLN A 68 13.00 -24.14 -10.55
N LYS A 69 12.76 -23.62 -9.33
CA LYS A 69 12.36 -22.20 -9.12
C LYS A 69 13.50 -21.21 -9.40
N SER A 70 14.75 -21.61 -9.17
CA SER A 70 15.94 -20.77 -9.37
C SER A 70 16.15 -20.44 -10.86
N SER A 71 16.03 -21.43 -11.75
CA SER A 71 16.21 -21.24 -13.20
C SER A 71 15.22 -20.22 -13.80
N LYS A 72 13.92 -20.37 -13.50
CA LYS A 72 12.88 -19.47 -14.04
C LYS A 72 13.08 -18.02 -13.60
N THR A 73 13.49 -17.85 -12.35
CA THR A 73 13.74 -16.54 -11.74
C THR A 73 14.96 -15.87 -12.39
N TYR A 74 16.05 -16.63 -12.56
CA TYR A 74 17.25 -16.20 -13.27
C TYR A 74 16.94 -15.73 -14.70
N THR A 75 16.22 -16.54 -15.48
CA THR A 75 15.87 -16.20 -16.87
C THR A 75 15.02 -14.94 -16.94
N ARG A 76 14.01 -14.80 -16.08
CA ARG A 76 13.15 -13.60 -16.03
C ARG A 76 13.92 -12.33 -15.67
N THR A 77 14.90 -12.45 -14.78
CA THR A 77 15.76 -11.32 -14.40
C THR A 77 16.67 -10.91 -15.55
N LEU A 78 17.29 -11.88 -16.24
CA LEU A 78 18.08 -11.60 -17.44
C LEU A 78 17.26 -10.91 -18.54
N GLU A 79 16.05 -11.39 -18.80
CA GLU A 79 15.14 -10.76 -19.77
C GLU A 79 14.80 -9.32 -19.40
N MET A 80 14.68 -9.01 -18.10
CA MET A 80 14.39 -7.68 -17.62
C MET A 80 15.58 -6.73 -17.82
N ILE A 81 16.77 -7.11 -17.37
CA ILE A 81 17.94 -6.21 -17.48
C ILE A 81 18.47 -6.06 -18.92
N ARG A 82 18.17 -7.01 -19.81
CA ARG A 82 18.58 -7.00 -21.23
C ARG A 82 17.57 -6.34 -22.16
N LYS A 83 16.40 -5.95 -21.66
CA LYS A 83 15.42 -5.27 -22.50
C LYS A 83 15.97 -3.92 -22.95
N ASP A 84 15.77 -3.62 -24.22
CA ASP A 84 16.12 -2.35 -24.86
C ASP A 84 15.07 -1.27 -24.54
N GLU A 85 14.88 -1.04 -23.26
CA GLU A 85 14.02 0.01 -22.71
C GLU A 85 14.67 0.53 -21.43
N ASP A 86 14.40 1.79 -21.08
CA ASP A 86 14.92 2.42 -19.88
C ASP A 86 14.37 1.79 -18.60
N LEU A 87 15.29 1.44 -17.71
CA LEU A 87 14.95 1.00 -16.35
C LEU A 87 15.00 2.19 -15.41
N ARG A 88 13.87 2.50 -14.77
CA ARG A 88 13.73 3.64 -13.87
C ARG A 88 13.56 3.16 -12.44
N LEU A 89 14.13 3.90 -11.49
CA LEU A 89 13.84 3.70 -10.08
C LEU A 89 12.40 4.19 -9.81
N LEU A 90 11.55 3.29 -9.31
CA LEU A 90 10.13 3.58 -9.09
C LEU A 90 9.77 3.74 -7.61
N MET A 91 10.53 3.08 -6.73
CA MET A 91 10.29 3.08 -5.29
C MET A 91 11.54 2.61 -4.56
N PHE A 92 11.76 3.09 -3.33
CA PHE A 92 12.84 2.61 -2.46
C PHE A 92 12.43 2.64 -0.99
N SER A 93 13.12 1.88 -0.16
CA SER A 93 12.85 1.87 1.29
C SER A 93 13.36 3.17 1.95
N PRO A 94 12.62 3.76 2.92
CA PRO A 94 13.00 5.04 3.53
C PRO A 94 14.41 5.07 4.15
N GLN A 95 14.91 3.93 4.63
CA GLN A 95 16.22 3.80 5.26
C GLN A 95 17.38 4.14 4.30
N ILE A 96 17.17 4.03 2.99
CA ILE A 96 18.17 4.32 1.95
C ILE A 96 17.87 5.60 1.18
N ALA A 97 16.87 6.38 1.59
CA ALA A 97 16.45 7.62 0.91
C ALA A 97 17.58 8.65 0.77
N ARG A 98 18.48 8.72 1.76
CA ARG A 98 19.63 9.65 1.73
C ARG A 98 20.81 9.15 0.91
N ARG A 99 20.80 7.89 0.47
CA ARG A 99 21.91 7.20 -0.22
C ARG A 99 21.62 6.92 -1.69
N ILE A 100 20.37 7.06 -2.11
CA ILE A 100 19.92 6.74 -3.46
C ILE A 100 19.18 7.97 -4.02
N PRO A 101 19.66 8.57 -5.11
CA PRO A 101 18.96 9.65 -5.79
C PRO A 101 17.65 9.14 -6.40
N SER A 102 16.62 9.97 -6.33
CA SER A 102 15.25 9.60 -6.71
C SER A 102 15.12 9.36 -8.22
N CYS A 103 15.80 10.17 -9.04
CA CYS A 103 15.68 10.18 -10.50
C CYS A 103 16.73 9.34 -11.23
N LEU A 104 16.99 8.13 -10.75
CA LEU A 104 17.90 7.20 -11.42
C LEU A 104 17.24 6.53 -12.63
N ILE A 105 17.95 6.56 -13.74
CA ILE A 105 17.61 5.87 -14.98
C ILE A 105 18.80 5.03 -15.43
N SER A 106 18.53 3.84 -15.92
CA SER A 106 19.52 2.99 -16.55
C SER A 106 19.13 2.68 -17.99
N LYS A 107 19.90 3.17 -18.96
CA LYS A 107 19.63 2.95 -20.40
C LYS A 107 20.39 1.75 -20.92
N TYR A 108 19.81 1.02 -21.85
CA TYR A 108 20.44 -0.18 -22.38
C TYR A 108 21.59 0.16 -23.33
N ILE A 109 22.68 -0.60 -23.29
CA ILE A 109 23.78 -0.49 -24.28
C ILE A 109 23.91 -1.79 -25.06
N LYS A 110 24.19 -2.91 -24.36
CA LYS A 110 24.36 -4.21 -25.02
C LYS A 110 24.17 -5.41 -24.11
N ARG A 111 23.83 -6.54 -24.74
CA ARG A 111 23.64 -7.84 -24.10
C ARG A 111 24.98 -8.44 -23.69
N LYS A 112 24.99 -9.16 -22.55
CA LYS A 112 26.13 -9.97 -22.08
C LYS A 112 25.65 -11.33 -21.61
N ASN A 113 26.46 -12.40 -21.73
CA ASN A 113 26.04 -13.79 -21.45
C ASN A 113 25.42 -14.02 -20.06
N LYS A 114 25.91 -13.32 -19.03
CA LYS A 114 25.39 -13.40 -17.65
C LYS A 114 24.69 -12.10 -17.19
N GLY A 115 24.38 -11.19 -18.10
CA GLY A 115 24.03 -9.84 -17.72
C GLY A 115 23.63 -8.88 -18.84
N ALA A 116 23.88 -7.59 -18.59
CA ALA A 116 23.79 -6.51 -19.57
C ALA A 116 24.81 -5.39 -19.25
N ARG A 117 25.24 -4.67 -20.27
CA ARG A 117 25.93 -3.38 -20.13
C ARG A 117 24.89 -2.29 -20.35
N ARG A 118 24.84 -1.31 -19.45
CA ARG A 118 23.84 -0.23 -19.43
C ARG A 118 24.52 1.07 -18.99
N THR A 119 23.92 2.22 -19.26
CA THR A 119 24.29 3.46 -18.54
C THR A 119 23.54 3.51 -17.20
N LEU A 120 24.01 4.38 -16.31
CA LEU A 120 23.32 4.79 -15.10
C LEU A 120 23.44 6.31 -15.00
N GLU A 121 22.30 6.97 -15.05
CA GLU A 121 22.16 8.42 -15.17
C GLU A 121 21.23 8.96 -14.09
N ILE A 122 21.51 10.17 -13.60
CA ILE A 122 20.58 10.95 -12.79
C ILE A 122 20.02 12.06 -13.66
N ASN A 123 18.73 11.95 -13.98
CA ASN A 123 18.05 12.88 -14.88
C ASN A 123 17.77 14.28 -14.29
N LYS A 124 18.21 14.61 -13.07
CA LYS A 124 18.04 15.96 -12.53
C LYS A 124 19.08 16.28 -11.47
N LEU A 125 19.64 17.50 -11.54
CA LEU A 125 20.33 18.10 -10.41
C LEU A 125 19.31 18.37 -9.30
N GLU A 126 19.22 17.48 -8.31
CA GLU A 126 18.71 17.86 -7.01
C GLU A 126 19.71 18.86 -6.41
N THR A 127 19.39 20.16 -6.49
CA THR A 127 20.16 21.24 -5.89
C THR A 127 20.38 20.92 -4.40
N GLY A 128 21.63 20.63 -4.02
CA GLY A 128 22.03 20.37 -2.64
C GLY A 128 22.45 18.93 -2.29
N THR A 129 22.44 17.98 -3.23
CA THR A 129 23.01 16.63 -2.99
C THR A 129 24.37 16.45 -3.67
N LYS A 130 25.29 15.72 -3.04
CA LYS A 130 26.66 15.44 -3.54
C LYS A 130 26.73 14.64 -4.86
N PHE A 131 25.58 14.30 -5.47
CA PHE A 131 25.47 13.50 -6.68
C PHE A 131 25.11 14.35 -7.91
N SER A 132 25.63 15.58 -7.97
CA SER A 132 25.44 16.47 -9.11
C SER A 132 26.06 15.83 -10.37
N GLN A 133 25.19 15.27 -11.23
CA GLN A 133 25.52 14.62 -12.51
C GLN A 133 26.28 13.29 -12.39
N LEU A 134 25.58 12.24 -11.94
CA LEU A 134 26.03 10.87 -12.21
C LEU A 134 25.63 10.49 -13.63
N GLU A 135 26.61 10.28 -14.50
CA GLU A 135 26.47 9.61 -15.79
C GLU A 135 27.64 8.63 -15.92
N THR A 136 27.35 7.33 -15.91
CA THR A 136 28.39 6.31 -15.97
C THR A 136 27.89 5.05 -16.67
N THR A 137 28.83 4.26 -17.19
CA THR A 137 28.52 2.94 -17.72
C THR A 137 28.63 1.89 -16.61
N ILE A 138 27.63 1.02 -16.55
CA ILE A 138 27.56 -0.10 -15.61
C ILE A 138 27.47 -1.44 -16.32
N ARG A 139 28.09 -2.45 -15.70
CA ARG A 139 27.89 -3.86 -16.02
C ARG A 139 27.05 -4.49 -14.93
N ILE A 140 25.90 -5.01 -15.33
CA ILE A 140 24.98 -5.72 -14.46
C ILE A 140 25.18 -7.22 -14.68
N TYR A 141 25.51 -7.95 -13.63
CA TYR A 141 25.64 -9.41 -13.63
C TYR A 141 24.51 -10.03 -12.82
N VAL A 142 23.89 -11.09 -13.33
CA VAL A 142 22.93 -11.90 -12.59
C VAL A 142 23.63 -13.17 -12.16
N ASN A 143 23.69 -13.41 -10.86
CA ASN A 143 24.27 -14.60 -10.27
C ASN A 143 23.17 -15.65 -10.08
N LYS A 144 23.45 -16.87 -10.55
CA LYS A 144 22.54 -18.03 -10.44
C LYS A 144 22.64 -18.70 -9.06
N SER A 145 22.81 -17.92 -8.00
CA SER A 145 22.77 -18.39 -6.61
C SER A 145 21.34 -18.66 -6.16
N THR A 146 21.17 -19.29 -4.99
CA THR A 146 19.86 -19.43 -4.34
C THR A 146 19.95 -18.73 -2.98
N PRO A 147 19.40 -17.50 -2.85
CA PRO A 147 18.59 -16.76 -3.82
C PRO A 147 19.41 -16.20 -4.99
N ALA A 148 18.77 -15.89 -6.11
CA ALA A 148 19.44 -15.17 -7.19
C ALA A 148 19.80 -13.76 -6.74
N SER A 149 20.95 -13.25 -7.18
CA SER A 149 21.41 -11.90 -6.87
C SER A 149 21.88 -11.17 -8.12
N LEU A 150 21.95 -9.85 -8.02
CA LEU A 150 22.41 -8.94 -9.05
C LEU A 150 23.61 -8.17 -8.51
N GLN A 151 24.70 -8.13 -9.27
CA GLN A 151 25.89 -7.35 -8.94
C GLN A 151 26.13 -6.30 -10.01
N VAL A 152 26.45 -5.08 -9.58
CA VAL A 152 26.76 -3.95 -10.46
C VAL A 152 28.24 -3.65 -10.38
N LYS A 153 28.91 -3.51 -11.53
CA LYS A 153 30.28 -2.99 -11.63
C LYS A 153 30.26 -1.71 -12.46
N PHE A 154 30.89 -0.66 -11.96
CA PHE A 154 31.02 0.61 -12.65
C PHE A 154 32.24 0.61 -13.56
N GLU A 155 32.15 1.32 -14.69
CA GLU A 155 33.25 1.55 -15.60
C GLU A 155 33.65 3.02 -15.54
N GLY A 156 34.91 3.29 -15.21
CA GLY A 156 35.48 4.65 -15.28
C GLY A 156 35.19 5.57 -14.09
N VAL A 157 34.34 5.17 -13.13
CA VAL A 157 34.05 5.97 -11.92
C VAL A 157 34.05 5.12 -10.66
N SER A 158 34.50 5.71 -9.55
CA SER A 158 34.34 5.15 -8.21
C SER A 158 33.02 5.65 -7.60
N LEU A 159 32.11 4.73 -7.29
CA LEU A 159 30.88 5.01 -6.56
C LEU A 159 30.95 4.40 -5.15
N PRO A 160 30.08 4.81 -4.22
CA PRO A 160 30.07 4.25 -2.87
C PRO A 160 30.00 2.73 -2.91
N ALA A 161 30.85 2.04 -2.12
CA ALA A 161 30.97 0.59 -2.12
C ALA A 161 29.61 -0.15 -2.01
N SER A 162 28.68 0.43 -1.24
CA SER A 162 27.30 -0.07 -1.10
C SER A 162 26.50 -0.25 -2.40
N TRP A 163 26.87 0.42 -3.50
CA TRP A 163 26.22 0.25 -4.81
C TRP A 163 26.76 -0.94 -5.59
N MET A 164 27.97 -1.41 -5.25
CA MET A 164 28.62 -2.59 -5.86
C MET A 164 28.32 -3.88 -5.11
N GLU A 165 27.77 -3.78 -3.90
CA GLU A 165 27.35 -4.93 -3.11
C GLU A 165 26.28 -5.76 -3.86
N PRO A 166 26.33 -7.10 -3.76
CA PRO A 166 25.31 -7.95 -4.34
C PRO A 166 23.92 -7.61 -3.79
N GLN A 167 22.97 -7.33 -4.69
CA GLN A 167 21.58 -7.11 -4.33
C GLN A 167 20.76 -8.37 -4.59
N TYR A 168 20.04 -8.83 -3.59
CA TYR A 168 19.28 -10.06 -3.64
C TYR A 168 17.92 -9.85 -4.27
N LEU A 169 17.53 -10.75 -5.15
CA LEU A 169 16.27 -10.69 -5.84
C LEU A 169 15.12 -11.09 -4.91
N LYS A 170 14.23 -10.14 -4.60
CA LYS A 170 13.03 -10.38 -3.78
C LYS A 170 11.81 -10.71 -4.64
N TYR A 171 11.73 -10.13 -5.83
CA TYR A 171 10.63 -10.37 -6.77
C TYR A 171 11.02 -9.94 -8.19
N VAL A 172 10.51 -10.65 -9.20
CA VAL A 172 10.62 -10.24 -10.60
C VAL A 172 9.32 -10.55 -11.34
N LYS A 173 8.83 -9.56 -12.08
CA LYS A 173 7.73 -9.72 -13.03
C LYS A 173 8.26 -9.42 -14.43
N ARG A 174 8.23 -10.46 -15.27
CA ARG A 174 8.72 -10.44 -16.66
C ARG A 174 8.24 -9.17 -17.38
N LYS A 175 9.17 -8.44 -18.00
CA LYS A 175 8.93 -7.20 -18.77
C LYS A 175 8.20 -6.07 -18.02
N GLN A 176 8.17 -6.09 -16.68
CA GLN A 176 7.50 -5.06 -15.88
C GLN A 176 8.41 -4.46 -14.82
N CYS A 177 8.86 -5.26 -13.85
CA CYS A 177 9.60 -4.75 -12.70
C CYS A 177 10.42 -5.81 -11.99
N ILE A 178 11.37 -5.33 -11.19
CA ILE A 178 12.26 -6.12 -10.32
C ILE A 178 12.38 -5.44 -8.96
N ILE A 179 12.36 -6.22 -7.90
CA ILE A 179 12.59 -5.76 -6.53
C ILE A 179 13.88 -6.40 -6.04
N LEU A 180 14.82 -5.56 -5.65
CA LEU A 180 16.13 -5.93 -5.15
C LEU A 180 16.25 -5.49 -3.69
N GLY A 181 16.87 -6.30 -2.84
CA GLY A 181 17.10 -5.99 -1.42
C GLY A 181 18.53 -6.28 -0.98
N SER A 182 18.96 -5.66 0.11
CA SER A 182 20.36 -5.75 0.58
C SER A 182 20.75 -7.08 1.25
N SER A 183 19.78 -7.86 1.76
CA SER A 183 20.03 -9.16 2.39
C SER A 183 19.08 -10.22 1.84
N HIS A 184 19.51 -11.48 1.85
CA HIS A 184 18.65 -12.64 1.60
C HIS A 184 17.62 -12.86 2.72
N ASP A 185 17.92 -12.47 3.95
CA ASP A 185 17.19 -12.89 5.15
C ASP A 185 15.68 -12.69 5.05
N LYS A 186 14.97 -13.70 5.58
CA LYS A 186 13.50 -13.75 5.61
C LYS A 186 12.91 -13.07 6.86
N GLY A 187 13.72 -12.85 7.91
CA GLY A 187 13.25 -12.38 9.22
C GLY A 187 13.07 -10.86 9.32
N ARG A 188 14.08 -10.07 8.92
CA ARG A 188 13.99 -8.60 8.86
C ARG A 188 13.67 -8.16 7.44
N ARG A 189 12.79 -7.18 7.26
CA ARG A 189 12.51 -6.57 5.95
C ARG A 189 13.73 -5.72 5.54
N PRO A 190 14.60 -6.19 4.63
CA PRO A 190 15.78 -5.43 4.27
C PRO A 190 15.37 -4.18 3.48
N PRO A 191 16.22 -3.13 3.48
CA PRO A 191 16.07 -2.04 2.51
C PRO A 191 16.02 -2.60 1.09
N CYS A 192 15.06 -2.11 0.30
CA CYS A 192 14.82 -2.55 -1.06
C CYS A 192 14.72 -1.37 -2.02
N VAL A 193 14.92 -1.68 -3.30
CA VAL A 193 14.66 -0.81 -4.44
C VAL A 193 13.76 -1.52 -5.45
N LEU A 194 12.85 -0.77 -6.05
CA LEU A 194 11.97 -1.21 -7.13
C LEU A 194 12.42 -0.54 -8.42
N TRP A 195 12.82 -1.35 -9.40
CA TRP A 195 13.09 -0.88 -10.76
C TRP A 195 12.02 -1.39 -11.71
N GLY A 196 11.70 -0.61 -12.73
CA GLY A 196 10.78 -1.03 -13.80
C GLY A 196 10.74 -0.04 -14.94
N TYR A 197 10.02 -0.42 -16.00
CA TYR A 197 9.87 0.44 -17.19
C TYR A 197 8.75 1.47 -17.00
N ASN A 198 7.68 1.10 -16.28
CA ASN A 198 6.50 1.93 -16.04
C ASN A 198 5.99 1.76 -14.61
N HIS A 199 5.31 2.78 -14.08
CA HIS A 199 4.59 2.66 -12.81
C HIS A 199 3.46 1.65 -12.93
N THR A 200 3.53 0.58 -12.14
CA THR A 200 2.43 -0.37 -12.01
C THR A 200 2.09 -0.58 -10.54
N ILE A 201 0.80 -0.41 -10.21
CA ILE A 201 0.28 -0.62 -8.84
C ILE A 201 0.60 -2.04 -8.37
N LYS A 202 0.58 -3.03 -9.27
CA LYS A 202 0.91 -4.43 -8.96
C LYS A 202 2.35 -4.58 -8.42
N CYS A 203 3.33 -3.89 -9.01
CA CYS A 203 4.72 -3.96 -8.56
C CYS A 203 4.94 -3.23 -7.23
N GLN A 204 4.32 -2.06 -7.04
CA GLN A 204 4.36 -1.32 -5.77
C GLN A 204 3.75 -2.13 -4.62
N LYS A 205 2.61 -2.81 -4.86
CA LYS A 205 2.00 -3.70 -3.86
C LYS A 205 2.95 -4.83 -3.46
N ARG A 206 3.60 -5.48 -4.44
CA ARG A 206 4.59 -6.52 -4.16
C ARG A 206 5.81 -5.97 -3.44
N PHE A 207 6.21 -4.74 -3.70
CA PHE A 207 7.25 -4.06 -2.92
C PHE A 207 6.84 -3.92 -1.46
N VAL A 208 5.64 -3.41 -1.19
CA VAL A 208 5.14 -3.26 0.19
C VAL A 208 5.04 -4.58 0.93
N GLU A 209 4.59 -5.64 0.25
CA GLU A 209 4.53 -6.99 0.81
C GLU A 209 5.91 -7.53 1.21
N LYS A 210 6.92 -7.37 0.33
CA LYS A 210 8.25 -7.97 0.53
C LYS A 210 9.18 -7.11 1.39
N CYS A 211 9.03 -5.79 1.32
CA CYS A 211 10.00 -4.84 1.85
C CYS A 211 9.39 -3.84 2.85
N GLY A 212 8.07 -3.81 3.01
CA GLY A 212 7.37 -2.86 3.88
C GLY A 212 7.17 -1.49 3.24
N THR A 213 6.98 -0.45 4.06
CA THR A 213 6.75 0.90 3.57
C THR A 213 7.88 1.36 2.63
N GLY A 214 7.51 1.96 1.49
CA GLY A 214 8.45 2.53 0.52
C GLY A 214 8.07 3.95 0.14
N ALA A 215 9.06 4.74 -0.26
CA ALA A 215 8.87 6.05 -0.87
C ALA A 215 8.76 5.88 -2.39
N VAL A 216 7.65 6.32 -2.97
CA VAL A 216 7.42 6.27 -4.42
C VAL A 216 8.19 7.42 -5.08
N VAL A 217 8.93 7.11 -6.13
CA VAL A 217 9.59 8.12 -6.96
C VAL A 217 8.55 8.80 -7.83
N ASP A 218 8.53 10.13 -7.81
CA ASP A 218 7.71 10.93 -8.69
C ASP A 218 8.46 11.18 -10.01
N LEU A 219 8.25 10.29 -11.00
CA LEU A 219 8.93 10.38 -12.30
C LEU A 219 8.64 11.68 -13.06
N THR A 220 7.57 12.41 -12.72
CA THR A 220 7.29 13.73 -13.33
C THR A 220 8.32 14.78 -12.94
N LYS A 221 9.03 14.56 -11.82
CA LYS A 221 10.16 15.40 -11.39
C LYS A 221 11.48 15.01 -12.06
N CYS A 222 11.51 13.88 -12.78
CA CYS A 222 12.71 13.26 -13.33
C CYS A 222 12.83 13.39 -14.86
N THR A 223 11.97 14.16 -15.51
CA THR A 223 12.11 14.48 -16.93
C THR A 223 12.94 15.76 -17.08
N ASN A 224 14.06 15.65 -17.80
CA ASN A 224 14.89 16.79 -18.20
C ASN A 224 14.12 17.64 -19.21
N THR A 225 13.83 18.88 -18.86
CA THR A 225 13.02 19.83 -19.64
C THR A 225 13.68 20.33 -20.93
N LYS A 226 14.61 19.57 -21.55
CA LYS A 226 15.41 20.11 -22.66
C LYS A 226 14.86 19.87 -24.06
N GLU A 227 14.27 18.74 -24.43
CA GLU A 227 13.77 18.55 -25.82
C GLU A 227 12.63 17.54 -25.94
N GLU A 228 11.47 17.84 -25.34
CA GLU A 228 10.22 17.17 -25.71
C GLU A 228 9.17 18.26 -25.81
N LYS A 229 8.61 18.48 -27.01
CA LYS A 229 7.48 19.40 -27.26
C LYS A 229 6.49 19.25 -26.10
N GLU A 230 6.43 20.26 -25.25
CA GLU A 230 5.81 20.18 -23.94
C GLU A 230 4.38 19.67 -24.07
N ALA A 231 4.14 18.42 -23.65
CA ALA A 231 2.81 18.09 -23.18
C ALA A 231 2.54 19.06 -22.03
N PRO A 232 1.50 19.90 -22.12
CA PRO A 232 1.30 20.99 -21.19
C PRO A 232 1.31 20.45 -19.75
N PRO A 233 1.95 21.17 -18.80
CA PRO A 233 2.02 20.75 -17.41
C PRO A 233 0.61 20.39 -16.95
N PHE A 234 0.48 19.22 -16.31
CA PHE A 234 -0.82 18.74 -15.87
C PHE A 234 -1.50 19.84 -15.05
N SER A 235 -2.61 20.32 -15.58
CA SER A 235 -3.43 21.34 -14.96
C SER A 235 -4.85 20.81 -14.98
N ALA A 236 -5.42 20.59 -13.80
CA ALA A 236 -6.82 20.25 -13.71
C ALA A 236 -7.65 21.37 -14.31
N GLU A 237 -8.71 20.98 -15.02
CA GLU A 237 -9.70 21.90 -15.57
C GLU A 237 -10.12 22.93 -14.51
N LYS A 238 -10.04 24.22 -14.85
CA LYS A 238 -10.53 25.28 -13.99
C LYS A 238 -12.06 25.29 -14.07
N LEU A 239 -12.71 25.06 -12.94
CA LEU A 239 -14.17 25.07 -12.82
C LEU A 239 -14.62 26.33 -12.09
N ASN A 240 -15.64 27.01 -12.61
CA ASN A 240 -16.33 28.05 -11.86
C ASN A 240 -17.24 27.43 -10.78
N SER A 241 -17.75 28.26 -9.86
CA SER A 241 -18.56 27.82 -8.73
C SER A 241 -19.82 27.06 -9.16
N THR A 242 -20.53 27.52 -10.20
CA THR A 242 -21.73 26.89 -10.74
C THR A 242 -21.44 25.51 -11.33
N GLN A 243 -20.37 25.38 -12.12
CA GLN A 243 -19.92 24.09 -12.67
C GLN A 243 -19.54 23.13 -11.55
N LEU A 244 -18.82 23.63 -10.54
CA LEU A 244 -18.37 22.83 -9.41
C LEU A 244 -19.57 22.32 -8.58
N TYR A 245 -20.55 23.19 -8.31
CA TYR A 245 -21.81 22.85 -7.66
C TYR A 245 -22.57 21.78 -8.44
N MET A 246 -22.84 22.00 -9.74
CA MET A 246 -23.60 21.06 -10.56
C MET A 246 -22.91 19.69 -10.68
N ARG A 247 -21.59 19.68 -10.87
CA ARG A 247 -20.81 18.43 -10.94
C ARG A 247 -20.78 17.70 -9.60
N ALA A 248 -20.66 18.41 -8.48
CA ALA A 248 -20.73 17.79 -7.14
C ALA A 248 -22.11 17.22 -6.84
N LEU A 249 -23.17 17.95 -7.18
CA LEU A 249 -24.55 17.52 -7.02
C LEU A 249 -24.83 16.24 -7.82
N ASN A 250 -24.36 16.18 -9.07
CA ASN A 250 -24.46 14.98 -9.91
C ASN A 250 -23.67 13.81 -9.35
N MET A 251 -22.45 14.05 -8.83
CA MET A 251 -21.65 13.01 -8.17
C MET A 251 -22.36 12.44 -6.94
N MET A 252 -23.07 13.25 -6.15
CA MET A 252 -23.82 12.73 -4.98
C MET A 252 -25.07 11.96 -5.38
N ARG A 253 -25.71 12.34 -6.49
CA ARG A 253 -26.94 11.73 -7.03
C ARG A 253 -26.73 10.50 -7.89
N THR A 254 -25.48 10.17 -8.22
CA THR A 254 -25.17 8.95 -8.98
C THR A 254 -25.67 7.70 -8.24
N LYS A 255 -26.19 6.71 -8.99
CA LYS A 255 -26.57 5.40 -8.44
C LYS A 255 -25.36 4.55 -8.07
N ASP A 256 -24.23 4.83 -8.70
CA ASP A 256 -22.99 4.11 -8.53
C ASP A 256 -22.43 4.21 -7.10
N THR A 257 -21.65 3.23 -6.71
CA THR A 257 -21.01 3.18 -5.38
C THR A 257 -19.78 4.08 -5.35
N LEU A 258 -19.76 5.04 -4.42
CA LEU A 258 -18.59 5.89 -4.18
C LEU A 258 -17.69 5.26 -3.13
N ARG A 259 -16.38 5.27 -3.36
CA ARG A 259 -15.36 4.73 -2.47
C ARG A 259 -14.38 5.83 -2.10
N LEU A 260 -13.84 5.79 -0.88
CA LEU A 260 -12.70 6.62 -0.53
C LEU A 260 -11.47 6.10 -1.29
N LEU A 261 -10.84 6.97 -2.06
CA LEU A 261 -9.71 6.61 -2.95
C LEU A 261 -8.38 7.15 -2.44
N MET A 262 -8.39 8.31 -1.77
CA MET A 262 -7.19 8.97 -1.28
C MET A 262 -7.56 9.96 -0.17
N PHE A 263 -6.66 10.20 0.77
CA PHE A 263 -6.86 11.22 1.81
C PHE A 263 -5.54 11.88 2.19
N SER A 264 -5.58 13.11 2.68
CA SER A 264 -4.37 13.81 3.12
C SER A 264 -3.84 13.24 4.45
N PRO A 265 -2.54 13.35 4.76
CA PRO A 265 -1.95 12.78 5.98
C PRO A 265 -2.66 13.22 7.28
N LYS A 266 -3.16 14.45 7.34
CA LYS A 266 -3.93 14.99 8.47
C LYS A 266 -5.23 14.22 8.74
N MET A 267 -5.77 13.54 7.73
CA MET A 267 -6.99 12.74 7.82
C MET A 267 -6.72 11.28 8.22
N ALA A 268 -5.47 10.80 8.19
CA ALA A 268 -5.15 9.38 8.38
C ALA A 268 -5.66 8.77 9.69
N LYS A 269 -5.77 9.58 10.76
CA LYS A 269 -6.30 9.16 12.07
C LYS A 269 -7.80 9.46 12.25
N LYS A 270 -8.41 10.18 11.32
CA LYS A 270 -9.79 10.68 11.40
C LYS A 270 -10.75 9.95 10.46
N ILE A 271 -10.23 9.31 9.41
CA ILE A 271 -11.04 8.63 8.39
C ILE A 271 -10.57 7.18 8.18
N PRO A 272 -11.48 6.19 8.27
CA PRO A 272 -11.15 4.82 7.91
C PRO A 272 -10.88 4.67 6.41
N SER A 273 -9.88 3.85 6.07
CA SER A 273 -9.42 3.66 4.68
C SER A 273 -10.46 2.99 3.77
N CYS A 274 -11.32 2.12 4.30
CA CYS A 274 -12.26 1.30 3.51
C CYS A 274 -13.70 1.82 3.52
N LEU A 275 -13.88 3.14 3.49
CA LEU A 275 -15.21 3.75 3.44
C LEU A 275 -15.85 3.67 2.06
N ILE A 276 -17.13 3.33 2.07
CA ILE A 276 -17.97 3.18 0.89
C ILE A 276 -19.33 3.82 1.13
N SER A 277 -19.85 4.47 0.10
CA SER A 277 -21.16 5.09 0.09
C SER A 277 -22.02 4.61 -1.08
N LYS A 278 -23.12 3.91 -0.79
CA LYS A 278 -24.10 3.46 -1.80
C LYS A 278 -25.30 4.39 -1.84
N PHE A 279 -25.78 4.71 -3.04
CA PHE A 279 -26.95 5.53 -3.24
C PHE A 279 -28.22 4.89 -2.68
N LEU A 280 -29.12 5.69 -2.12
CA LEU A 280 -30.45 5.25 -1.69
C LEU A 280 -31.53 5.98 -2.48
N LYS A 281 -31.58 7.31 -2.36
CA LYS A 281 -32.56 8.13 -3.09
C LYS A 281 -32.06 9.55 -3.32
N ARG A 282 -32.61 10.20 -4.35
CA ARG A 282 -32.33 11.61 -4.68
C ARG A 282 -33.09 12.53 -3.72
N THR A 283 -32.50 13.67 -3.38
CA THR A 283 -33.18 14.77 -2.67
C THR A 283 -33.07 16.06 -3.48
N LYS A 284 -33.81 17.12 -3.10
CA LYS A 284 -33.80 18.43 -3.78
C LYS A 284 -32.40 19.07 -3.78
N GLU A 285 -31.67 18.96 -2.68
CA GLU A 285 -30.33 19.56 -2.49
C GLU A 285 -29.17 18.56 -2.68
N GLY A 286 -29.45 17.26 -2.89
CA GLY A 286 -28.40 16.26 -2.93
C GLY A 286 -28.93 14.84 -3.05
N ALA A 287 -28.55 13.97 -2.10
CA ALA A 287 -28.97 12.58 -2.06
C ALA A 287 -28.96 12.02 -0.63
N ARG A 288 -29.74 10.97 -0.40
CA ARG A 288 -29.52 10.05 0.72
C ARG A 288 -28.69 8.87 0.25
N ARG A 289 -27.70 8.50 1.03
CA ARG A 289 -26.79 7.40 0.76
C ARG A 289 -26.53 6.61 2.03
N THR A 290 -26.06 5.37 1.90
CA THR A 290 -25.44 4.67 3.03
C THR A 290 -24.00 5.13 3.18
N LEU A 291 -23.45 4.98 4.39
CA LEU A 291 -22.02 5.10 4.67
C LEU A 291 -21.61 3.87 5.48
N LYS A 292 -20.67 3.09 4.93
CA LYS A 292 -20.24 1.82 5.50
C LYS A 292 -18.73 1.64 5.42
N ILE A 293 -18.14 0.93 6.36
CA ILE A 293 -16.77 0.44 6.28
C ILE A 293 -16.82 -1.02 5.80
N ASN A 294 -16.21 -1.32 4.65
CA ASN A 294 -16.27 -2.67 4.11
C ASN A 294 -15.42 -3.68 4.89
N LYS A 295 -14.27 -3.26 5.42
CA LYS A 295 -13.36 -4.14 6.17
C LYS A 295 -12.72 -3.38 7.32
N ILE A 296 -12.70 -4.02 8.49
CA ILE A 296 -12.08 -3.50 9.70
C ILE A 296 -10.60 -3.90 9.67
N GLU A 297 -9.68 -2.94 9.53
CA GLU A 297 -8.27 -3.22 9.80
C GLU A 297 -8.06 -3.35 11.31
N LYS A 298 -7.12 -4.23 11.72
CA LYS A 298 -6.74 -4.45 13.13
C LYS A 298 -6.15 -3.16 13.72
N GLY A 299 -7.01 -2.24 14.13
CA GLY A 299 -6.66 -0.90 14.64
C GLY A 299 -7.87 0.03 14.82
N ASP A 300 -8.90 -0.11 13.97
CA ASP A 300 -10.06 0.81 13.95
C ASP A 300 -11.23 0.34 14.84
N ARG A 301 -10.94 -0.10 16.08
CA ARG A 301 -11.96 -0.70 16.97
C ARG A 301 -13.15 0.23 17.22
N LYS A 302 -12.95 1.55 17.33
CA LYS A 302 -14.02 2.52 17.62
C LYS A 302 -14.99 2.78 16.46
N LEU A 303 -14.59 2.54 15.21
CA LEU A 303 -15.44 2.78 14.02
C LEU A 303 -15.86 1.49 13.32
N SER A 304 -15.45 0.34 13.85
CA SER A 304 -15.55 -0.99 13.22
C SER A 304 -16.96 -1.40 12.78
N GLN A 305 -18.02 -0.78 13.30
CA GLN A 305 -19.41 -1.07 12.97
C GLN A 305 -20.13 0.04 12.20
N LEU A 306 -19.40 1.04 11.67
CA LEU A 306 -20.03 2.16 10.97
C LEU A 306 -20.86 1.64 9.78
N ARG A 307 -22.17 1.62 9.96
CA ARG A 307 -23.19 1.32 8.95
C ARG A 307 -24.39 2.21 9.22
N THR A 308 -24.42 3.35 8.56
CA THR A 308 -25.46 4.36 8.77
C THR A 308 -26.00 4.89 7.45
N GLN A 309 -27.12 5.59 7.51
CA GLN A 309 -27.64 6.38 6.41
C GLN A 309 -27.25 7.84 6.63
N VAL A 310 -26.87 8.49 5.54
CA VAL A 310 -26.48 9.90 5.53
C VAL A 310 -27.33 10.64 4.51
N ARG A 311 -27.88 11.77 4.91
CA ARG A 311 -28.35 12.79 4.00
C ARG A 311 -27.16 13.67 3.65
N ILE A 312 -26.90 13.82 2.36
CA ILE A 312 -25.85 14.66 1.83
C ILE A 312 -26.52 15.81 1.08
N ASN A 313 -26.28 17.02 1.56
CA ASN A 313 -26.74 18.25 0.92
C ASN A 313 -25.55 18.97 0.29
N VAL A 314 -25.73 19.49 -0.93
CA VAL A 314 -24.74 20.32 -1.61
C VAL A 314 -25.29 21.74 -1.69
N THR A 315 -24.55 22.71 -1.16
CA THR A 315 -24.97 24.11 -1.12
C THR A 315 -24.41 24.86 -2.32
N ASN A 316 -25.27 25.58 -3.05
CA ASN A 316 -24.83 26.47 -4.12
C ASN A 316 -24.35 27.79 -3.51
N SER A 317 -23.06 28.10 -3.66
CA SER A 317 -22.46 29.34 -3.18
C SER A 317 -21.21 29.65 -4.01
N SER A 318 -20.52 30.77 -3.69
CA SER A 318 -19.21 31.08 -4.28
C SER A 318 -18.17 29.97 -4.02
N HIS A 319 -18.35 29.19 -2.95
CA HIS A 319 -17.51 28.05 -2.58
C HIS A 319 -18.41 26.87 -2.20
N PRO A 320 -18.90 26.08 -3.17
CA PRO A 320 -19.86 25.02 -2.91
C PRO A 320 -19.39 24.08 -1.80
N THR A 321 -20.29 23.77 -0.88
CA THR A 321 -20.02 22.86 0.25
C THR A 321 -20.90 21.63 0.19
N LEU A 322 -20.43 20.58 0.83
CA LEU A 322 -21.13 19.33 1.05
C LEU A 322 -21.28 19.15 2.55
N GLN A 323 -22.51 19.02 3.02
CA GLN A 323 -22.82 18.80 4.43
C GLN A 323 -23.46 17.42 4.60
N LEU A 324 -22.98 16.68 5.61
CA LEU A 324 -23.51 15.38 5.97
C LEU A 324 -24.39 15.50 7.21
N THR A 325 -25.58 14.90 7.16
CA THR A 325 -26.45 14.70 8.30
C THR A 325 -26.67 13.21 8.48
N PHE A 326 -26.32 12.68 9.65
CA PHE A 326 -26.48 11.26 9.97
C PHE A 326 -27.90 10.96 10.41
N GLU A 327 -28.51 9.92 9.85
CA GLU A 327 -29.84 9.44 10.24
C GLU A 327 -29.66 8.28 11.24
N GLY A 328 -30.01 8.51 12.50
CA GLY A 328 -30.12 7.47 13.54
C GLY A 328 -28.88 7.18 14.39
N VAL A 329 -27.73 7.81 14.15
CA VAL A 329 -26.53 7.67 15.01
C VAL A 329 -25.75 8.97 15.12
N SER A 330 -25.22 9.25 16.31
CA SER A 330 -24.26 10.33 16.54
C SER A 330 -22.86 9.89 16.14
N LEU A 331 -22.23 10.57 15.19
CA LEU A 331 -20.82 10.41 14.83
C LEU A 331 -19.98 11.58 15.34
N PRO A 332 -18.64 11.52 15.27
CA PRO A 332 -17.81 12.66 15.68
C PRO A 332 -18.22 13.94 14.95
N ALA A 333 -18.45 15.03 15.70
CA ALA A 333 -18.93 16.31 15.15
C ALA A 333 -18.12 16.79 13.92
N SER A 334 -16.81 16.50 13.90
CA SER A 334 -15.94 16.82 12.75
C SER A 334 -16.36 16.22 11.39
N TRP A 335 -17.24 15.21 11.37
CA TRP A 335 -17.76 14.61 10.13
C TRP A 335 -19.02 15.31 9.61
N THR A 336 -19.73 16.04 10.48
CA THR A 336 -20.91 16.83 10.11
C THR A 336 -20.55 18.25 9.65
N ASP A 337 -19.31 18.68 9.91
CA ASP A 337 -18.80 19.97 9.45
C ASP A 337 -18.88 20.07 7.91
N PRO A 338 -19.34 21.21 7.36
CA PRO A 338 -19.38 21.42 5.93
C PRO A 338 -18.00 21.23 5.28
N GLN A 339 -17.93 20.43 4.24
CA GLN A 339 -16.72 20.21 3.46
C GLN A 339 -16.80 20.96 2.15
N TYR A 340 -15.79 21.75 1.83
CA TYR A 340 -15.73 22.49 0.58
C TYR A 340 -15.43 21.56 -0.58
N VAL A 341 -16.21 21.67 -1.65
CA VAL A 341 -15.93 20.99 -2.91
C VAL A 341 -14.73 21.68 -3.55
N LYS A 342 -13.61 20.96 -3.68
CA LYS A 342 -12.39 21.47 -4.30
C LYS A 342 -12.33 21.18 -5.79
N TYR A 343 -12.92 20.05 -6.19
CA TYR A 343 -13.00 19.63 -7.58
C TYR A 343 -14.06 18.53 -7.72
N ALA A 344 -14.72 18.44 -8.87
CA ALA A 344 -15.61 17.35 -9.19
C ALA A 344 -15.53 17.05 -10.69
N LYS A 345 -15.30 15.78 -11.03
CA LYS A 345 -15.35 15.27 -12.40
C LYS A 345 -16.42 14.19 -12.48
N PRO A 346 -17.52 14.44 -13.24
CA PRO A 346 -18.62 13.49 -13.37
C PRO A 346 -18.13 12.09 -13.73
N GLN A 347 -18.77 11.08 -13.15
CA GLN A 347 -18.45 9.66 -13.38
C GLN A 347 -16.99 9.26 -13.07
N GLN A 348 -16.22 10.13 -12.41
CA GLN A 348 -14.84 9.82 -12.00
C GLN A 348 -14.63 10.04 -10.50
N CYS A 349 -14.62 11.30 -10.05
CA CYS A 349 -14.25 11.61 -8.68
C CYS A 349 -14.72 12.97 -8.19
N ILE A 350 -14.71 13.14 -6.86
CA ILE A 350 -14.93 14.40 -6.15
C ILE A 350 -13.85 14.56 -5.08
N ILE A 351 -13.33 15.77 -4.93
CA ILE A 351 -12.36 16.14 -3.90
C ILE A 351 -13.03 17.12 -2.96
N LEU A 352 -13.00 16.77 -1.67
CA LEU A 352 -13.56 17.58 -0.59
C LEU A 352 -12.43 18.05 0.32
N GLY A 353 -12.53 19.25 0.88
CA GLY A 353 -11.54 19.81 1.81
C GLY A 353 -12.13 20.71 2.89
N THR A 354 -11.32 21.02 3.92
CA THR A 354 -11.76 21.78 5.11
C THR A 354 -11.92 23.28 4.90
N SER A 355 -11.24 23.87 3.92
CA SER A 355 -11.26 25.32 3.69
C SER A 355 -11.01 25.64 2.23
N PRO A 356 -11.66 26.66 1.64
CA PRO A 356 -11.40 27.08 0.28
C PRO A 356 -10.00 27.70 0.11
N LYS A 357 -9.49 28.40 1.14
CA LYS A 357 -8.26 29.22 1.09
C LYS A 357 -6.97 28.48 1.48
N GLU A 358 -7.06 27.35 2.21
CA GLU A 358 -5.88 26.64 2.72
C GLU A 358 -4.97 25.98 1.66
N GLY A 359 -5.37 26.00 0.37
CA GLY A 359 -4.58 25.44 -0.73
C GLY A 359 -4.05 24.03 -0.43
N ARG A 360 -2.75 23.82 -0.67
CA ARG A 360 -2.02 22.55 -0.45
C ARG A 360 -1.90 22.10 1.02
N ARG A 361 -2.34 22.92 1.99
CA ARG A 361 -2.30 22.58 3.43
C ARG A 361 -3.63 22.07 3.96
N SER A 362 -4.68 22.11 3.13
CA SER A 362 -6.04 21.69 3.51
C SER A 362 -6.11 20.19 3.80
N SER A 363 -6.98 19.83 4.74
CA SER A 363 -7.28 18.42 4.95
C SER A 363 -8.28 17.98 3.88
N CYS A 364 -7.89 17.05 3.01
CA CYS A 364 -8.69 16.65 1.86
C CYS A 364 -8.96 15.16 1.81
N VAL A 365 -10.07 14.81 1.16
CA VAL A 365 -10.44 13.44 0.82
C VAL A 365 -10.87 13.37 -0.65
N LEU A 366 -10.48 12.28 -1.32
CA LEU A 366 -10.86 11.95 -2.69
C LEU A 366 -11.84 10.79 -2.66
N TRP A 367 -13.02 11.00 -3.22
CA TRP A 367 -14.02 9.96 -3.44
C TRP A 367 -14.22 9.71 -4.92
N GLY A 368 -14.56 8.48 -5.30
CA GLY A 368 -14.86 8.15 -6.69
C GLY A 368 -15.19 6.68 -6.88
N TYR A 369 -15.32 6.27 -8.15
CA TYR A 369 -15.68 4.90 -8.51
C TYR A 369 -14.44 4.01 -8.59
N ASN A 370 -13.44 4.50 -9.31
CA ASN A 370 -12.18 3.84 -9.58
C ASN A 370 -11.02 4.81 -9.39
N ASN A 371 -9.86 4.25 -9.07
CA ASN A 371 -8.67 5.03 -8.83
C ASN A 371 -7.99 5.42 -10.16
N THR A 372 -8.32 6.60 -10.70
CA THR A 372 -7.72 7.10 -11.94
C THR A 372 -6.51 7.99 -11.64
N ILE A 373 -5.48 7.90 -12.51
CA ILE A 373 -4.27 8.74 -12.41
C ILE A 373 -4.65 10.23 -12.48
N TYR A 374 -5.65 10.58 -13.30
CA TYR A 374 -6.17 11.95 -13.41
C TYR A 374 -6.62 12.49 -12.05
N CYS A 375 -7.51 11.77 -11.36
CA CYS A 375 -8.06 12.21 -10.08
C CYS A 375 -6.99 12.31 -8.98
N GLN A 376 -6.01 11.40 -8.97
CA GLN A 376 -4.86 11.50 -8.05
C GLN A 376 -4.01 12.74 -8.34
N LYS A 377 -3.68 13.01 -9.62
CA LYS A 377 -2.93 14.21 -9.99
C LYS A 377 -3.68 15.48 -9.62
N THR A 378 -5.00 15.55 -9.86
CA THR A 378 -5.83 16.68 -9.43
C THR A 378 -5.86 16.81 -7.91
N PHE A 379 -5.91 15.70 -7.17
CA PHE A 379 -5.80 15.74 -5.71
C PHE A 379 -4.46 16.33 -5.27
N VAL A 380 -3.35 15.90 -5.86
CA VAL A 380 -2.02 16.43 -5.52
C VAL A 380 -1.90 17.90 -5.85
N GLU A 381 -2.45 18.34 -6.98
CA GLU A 381 -2.47 19.75 -7.38
C GLU A 381 -3.26 20.61 -6.37
N LYS A 382 -4.48 20.20 -6.00
CA LYS A 382 -5.38 20.98 -5.14
C LYS A 382 -5.07 20.88 -3.65
N CYS A 383 -4.60 19.73 -3.19
CA CYS A 383 -4.51 19.36 -1.77
C CYS A 383 -3.11 18.94 -1.31
N GLY A 384 -2.13 18.84 -2.22
CA GLY A 384 -0.79 18.37 -1.89
C GLY A 384 -0.70 16.85 -1.72
N ALA A 385 0.31 16.38 -0.98
CA ALA A 385 0.54 14.94 -0.81
C ALA A 385 -0.66 14.24 -0.15
N GLY A 386 -0.93 13.00 -0.55
CA GLY A 386 -1.97 12.17 0.04
C GLY A 386 -1.60 10.69 0.05
N THR A 387 -2.35 9.92 0.84
CA THR A 387 -2.22 8.47 0.95
C THR A 387 -3.31 7.83 0.12
N VAL A 388 -2.93 7.00 -0.84
CA VAL A 388 -3.86 6.26 -1.71
C VAL A 388 -4.42 5.07 -0.94
N VAL A 389 -5.74 4.90 -0.97
CA VAL A 389 -6.42 3.75 -0.39
C VAL A 389 -6.19 2.52 -1.26
N ASP A 390 -5.73 1.43 -0.64
CA ASP A 390 -5.64 0.14 -1.31
C ASP A 390 -7.00 -0.58 -1.31
N LEU A 391 -7.80 -0.34 -2.34
CA LEU A 391 -9.12 -0.95 -2.48
C LEU A 391 -9.12 -2.48 -2.47
N THR A 392 -8.00 -3.14 -2.79
CA THR A 392 -7.91 -4.62 -2.72
C THR A 392 -7.86 -5.14 -1.29
N LYS A 393 -7.48 -4.28 -0.34
CA LYS A 393 -7.64 -4.60 1.09
C LYS A 393 -9.08 -4.44 1.54
N CYS A 394 -9.89 -3.65 0.82
CA CYS A 394 -11.28 -3.33 1.18
C CYS A 394 -12.33 -4.26 0.55
N THR A 395 -11.93 -5.21 -0.30
CA THR A 395 -12.84 -6.24 -0.82
C THR A 395 -12.89 -7.40 0.16
N ASN A 396 -14.09 -7.75 0.64
CA ASN A 396 -14.31 -8.92 1.49
C ASN A 396 -14.16 -10.16 0.61
N THR A 397 -13.07 -10.89 0.79
CA THR A 397 -12.76 -12.13 0.05
C THR A 397 -13.68 -13.31 0.40
N GLY A 398 -14.85 -13.09 1.02
CA GLY A 398 -15.67 -14.18 1.58
C GLY A 398 -17.19 -14.01 1.59
N GLU A 399 -17.77 -12.87 1.22
CA GLU A 399 -19.23 -12.65 1.44
C GLU A 399 -20.06 -12.35 0.18
N GLU A 400 -19.47 -12.10 -0.99
CA GLU A 400 -20.25 -11.79 -2.21
C GLU A 400 -20.90 -13.03 -2.87
N GLY A 401 -20.89 -14.21 -2.24
CA GLY A 401 -21.44 -15.46 -2.81
C GLY A 401 -22.61 -16.11 -2.06
N LYS A 402 -23.11 -15.55 -0.96
CA LYS A 402 -24.23 -16.16 -0.21
C LYS A 402 -25.30 -15.12 0.14
N GLN A 403 -25.97 -14.61 -0.88
CA GLN A 403 -27.26 -13.96 -0.69
C GLN A 403 -28.30 -15.08 -0.50
N ARG A 404 -28.57 -15.46 0.76
CA ARG A 404 -29.71 -16.33 1.10
C ARG A 404 -30.98 -15.55 0.78
N ILE A 405 -31.58 -15.84 -0.37
CA ILE A 405 -32.97 -15.51 -0.66
C ILE A 405 -33.73 -16.84 -0.54
N ASN A 406 -34.58 -16.94 0.48
CA ASN A 406 -35.53 -18.06 0.67
C ASN A 406 -34.95 -19.49 0.57
N GLY A 407 -33.86 -19.78 1.29
CA GLY A 407 -33.48 -21.17 1.60
C GLY A 407 -33.08 -22.07 0.42
N ARG A 408 -32.94 -21.56 -0.81
CA ARG A 408 -32.44 -22.33 -1.96
C ARG A 408 -31.15 -21.74 -2.50
N TYR A 409 -30.15 -22.59 -2.68
CA TYR A 409 -28.89 -22.25 -3.33
C TYR A 409 -29.14 -22.23 -4.85
N PHE A 410 -28.95 -21.09 -5.50
CA PHE A 410 -28.90 -21.00 -6.96
C PHE A 410 -27.45 -20.79 -7.41
N HIS A 411 -26.96 -21.68 -8.28
CA HIS A 411 -25.70 -21.50 -9.00
C HIS A 411 -25.95 -20.60 -10.21
N PRO A 412 -25.14 -19.55 -10.44
CA PRO A 412 -25.28 -18.69 -11.60
C PRO A 412 -24.52 -19.28 -12.78
N THR A 413 -25.07 -20.32 -13.39
CA THR A 413 -24.81 -20.74 -14.77
C THR A 413 -26.08 -21.42 -15.22
N ASP A 414 -27.06 -20.66 -15.70
CA ASP A 414 -28.11 -21.09 -16.64
C ASP A 414 -28.91 -19.87 -17.11
N ASN A 415 -28.93 -19.66 -18.43
CA ASN A 415 -29.72 -18.72 -19.25
C ASN A 415 -29.31 -17.23 -19.17
N LEU A 416 -29.03 -16.51 -20.27
CA LEU A 416 -29.32 -16.66 -21.70
C LEU A 416 -28.18 -16.03 -22.52
#